data_AF-A0A1G0JL82-F1
#
_entry.id   AF-A0A1G0JL82-F1
#
_cell.length_a   1.000
_cell.length_b   1.000
_cell.length_c   1.000
_cell.angle_alpha   90.00
_cell.angle_beta   90.00
_cell.angle_gamma   90.00
#
_symmetry.space_group_name_H-M   'P 1'
#
loop_
_entity.id
_entity.type
_entity.pdbx_description
1 polymer ?
#
loop_
_entity_poly.entity_id
_entity_poly.type
_entity_poly.pdbx_seq_one_letter_code
_entity_poly.pdbx_strand_id
1 'polypeptide(L)'
;MKYFLFLLSLVAVSASLTTAHAEDMQHGKLLYENNCVSCHSSEIFTREKRMVNNFTELKERIRQCELANDLTWFDDDIDAVVNYLNATYYKFETE
;
A
#
# COMPACT_ATOMS: atom_id res chain seq x y z
N MET A 1 -53.71 13.06 14.95
CA MET A 1 -53.45 12.15 13.81
C MET A 1 -52.97 12.92 12.60
N LYS A 2 -51.68 13.21 12.49
CA LYS A 2 -50.99 13.50 11.23
C LYS A 2 -49.55 13.93 11.58
N TYR A 3 -48.57 13.25 11.01
CA TYR A 3 -47.16 13.67 10.90
C TYR A 3 -46.34 13.74 12.21
N PHE A 4 -46.11 12.60 12.87
CA PHE A 4 -44.96 12.48 13.80
C PHE A 4 -44.17 11.17 13.60
N LEU A 5 -44.28 10.55 12.42
CA LEU A 5 -43.61 9.29 12.09
C LEU A 5 -42.93 9.37 10.74
N PHE A 6 -42.16 10.43 10.51
CA PHE A 6 -41.29 10.51 9.34
C PHE A 6 -40.19 11.52 9.64
N LEU A 7 -39.09 11.09 10.26
CA LEU A 7 -37.78 11.77 10.30
C LEU A 7 -36.80 10.99 11.21
N LEU A 8 -36.59 9.70 10.94
CA LEU A 8 -35.54 8.96 11.67
C LEU A 8 -34.93 7.83 10.85
N SER A 9 -34.71 8.08 9.56
CA SER A 9 -34.02 7.13 8.70
C SER A 9 -33.28 7.87 7.61
N LEU A 10 -32.11 8.45 7.93
CA LEU A 10 -30.98 8.52 6.98
C LEU A 10 -29.70 9.03 7.66
N VAL A 11 -29.15 8.30 8.62
CA VAL A 11 -27.74 8.52 8.99
C VAL A 11 -27.10 7.16 9.20
N ALA A 12 -26.15 6.83 8.30
CA ALA A 12 -24.94 6.03 8.52
C ALA A 12 -24.67 5.05 7.37
N VAL A 13 -24.10 5.53 6.27
CA VAL A 13 -23.27 4.71 5.38
C VAL A 13 -22.12 5.58 4.88
N SER A 14 -21.03 5.70 5.65
CA SER A 14 -19.82 6.43 5.20
C SER A 14 -18.52 5.88 5.78
N ALA A 15 -18.50 4.65 6.32
CA ALA A 15 -17.34 4.10 7.04
C ALA A 15 -16.46 3.12 6.25
N SER A 16 -16.74 2.85 4.96
CA SER A 16 -16.10 1.74 4.25
C SER A 16 -14.71 2.03 3.65
N LEU A 17 -14.30 3.30 3.53
CA LEU A 17 -13.02 3.63 2.87
C LEU A 17 -11.78 3.38 3.74
N THR A 18 -11.89 3.57 5.05
CA THR A 18 -10.74 3.47 5.96
C THR A 18 -10.27 2.04 6.19
N THR A 19 -11.18 1.06 6.11
CA THR A 19 -10.85 -0.35 6.32
C THR A 19 -10.07 -0.93 5.15
N ALA A 20 -10.45 -0.60 3.91
CA ALA A 20 -9.78 -1.09 2.71
C ALA A 20 -8.32 -0.62 2.62
N HIS A 21 -8.04 0.64 2.96
CA HIS A 21 -6.67 1.14 2.94
C HIS A 21 -5.80 0.51 4.03
N ALA A 22 -6.37 0.26 5.23
CA ALA A 22 -5.64 -0.41 6.29
C ALA A 22 -5.31 -1.87 5.93
N GLU A 23 -6.23 -2.56 5.24
CA GLU A 23 -6.03 -3.91 4.72
C GLU A 23 -4.90 -3.95 3.67
N ASP A 24 -4.91 -3.03 2.71
CA ASP A 24 -3.86 -2.89 1.68
C ASP A 24 -2.47 -2.70 2.31
N MET A 25 -2.37 -1.82 3.30
CA MET A 25 -1.13 -1.57 4.03
C MET A 25 -0.62 -2.80 4.79
N GLN A 26 -1.52 -3.59 5.38
CA GLN A 26 -1.16 -4.84 6.05
C GLN A 26 -0.72 -5.91 5.07
N HIS A 27 -1.43 -6.03 3.93
CA HIS A 27 -1.10 -6.95 2.86
C HIS A 27 0.28 -6.66 2.26
N GLY A 28 0.54 -5.40 1.90
CA GLY A 28 1.84 -4.96 1.39
C GLY A 28 2.98 -5.21 2.37
N LYS A 29 2.74 -5.03 3.67
CA LYS A 29 3.71 -5.37 4.73
C LYS A 29 4.04 -6.86 4.73
N LEU A 30 3.03 -7.74 4.68
CA LEU A 30 3.21 -9.19 4.68
C LEU A 30 3.99 -9.67 3.45
N LEU A 31 3.64 -9.15 2.28
CA LEU A 31 4.35 -9.44 1.03
C LEU A 31 5.83 -9.01 1.10
N TYR A 32 6.10 -7.81 1.62
CA TYR A 32 7.46 -7.33 1.85
C TYR A 32 8.26 -8.23 2.80
N GLU A 33 7.69 -8.56 3.96
CA GLU A 33 8.36 -9.36 4.99
C GLU A 33 8.65 -10.80 4.55
N ASN A 34 7.81 -11.36 3.67
CA ASN A 34 7.98 -12.73 3.20
C ASN A 34 8.95 -12.85 2.03
N ASN A 35 9.04 -11.81 1.18
CA ASN A 35 9.69 -11.94 -0.13
C ASN A 35 10.90 -11.02 -0.33
N CYS A 36 10.87 -9.80 0.22
CA CYS A 36 11.91 -8.80 -0.07
C CYS A 36 13.11 -8.86 0.89
N VAL A 37 12.90 -9.35 2.12
CA VAL A 37 13.94 -9.37 3.17
C VAL A 37 14.93 -10.53 3.04
N SER A 38 14.71 -11.43 2.08
CA SER A 38 15.59 -12.58 1.81
C SER A 38 16.94 -12.16 1.21
N CYS A 39 16.95 -11.07 0.44
CA CYS A 39 18.14 -10.59 -0.28
C CYS A 39 18.85 -9.42 0.42
N HIS A 40 18.10 -8.55 1.12
CA HIS A 40 18.65 -7.38 1.81
C HIS A 40 17.75 -6.93 2.97
N SER A 41 18.31 -6.16 3.90
CA SER A 41 17.54 -5.55 4.99
C SER A 41 16.89 -4.22 4.56
N SER A 42 16.24 -3.52 5.49
CA SER A 42 15.68 -2.18 5.27
C SER A 42 16.73 -1.10 5.02
N GLU A 43 18.02 -1.37 5.23
CA GLU A 43 19.13 -0.42 5.05
C GLU A 43 19.17 0.21 3.66
N ILE A 44 18.76 -0.53 2.62
CA ILE A 44 18.79 -0.05 1.24
C ILE A 44 17.76 1.07 0.99
N PHE A 45 16.71 1.16 1.83
CA PHE A 45 15.66 2.17 1.74
C PHE A 45 16.03 3.46 2.48
N THR A 46 16.96 3.37 3.44
CA THR A 46 17.33 4.49 4.32
C THR A 46 18.72 5.06 4.06
N ARG A 47 19.56 4.37 3.28
CA ARG A 47 20.92 4.85 2.96
C ARG A 47 20.91 6.17 2.19
N GLU A 48 21.98 6.95 2.31
CA GLU A 48 22.12 8.27 1.69
C GLU A 48 21.98 8.22 0.15
N LYS A 49 22.64 7.25 -0.49
CA LYS A 49 22.58 7.03 -1.94
C LYS A 49 21.50 6.02 -2.30
N ARG A 50 20.23 6.44 -2.23
CA ARG A 50 19.11 5.62 -2.71
C ARG A 50 19.10 5.58 -4.24
N MET A 51 18.64 4.46 -4.80
CA MET A 51 18.53 4.30 -6.25
C MET A 51 17.18 4.75 -6.79
N VAL A 52 16.16 4.75 -5.94
CA VAL A 52 14.77 5.09 -6.25
C VAL A 52 14.51 6.50 -5.73
N ASN A 53 13.98 7.38 -6.59
CA ASN A 53 13.89 8.82 -6.32
C ASN A 53 12.46 9.37 -6.34
N ASN A 54 11.49 8.59 -6.78
CA ASN A 54 10.07 8.96 -6.80
C ASN A 54 9.17 7.72 -6.73
N PHE A 55 7.86 7.96 -6.61
CA PHE A 55 6.86 6.90 -6.46
C PHE A 55 6.79 5.97 -7.68
N THR A 56 6.88 6.52 -8.89
CA THR A 56 6.88 5.75 -10.14
C THR A 56 8.08 4.81 -10.23
N GLU A 57 9.28 5.32 -9.95
CA GLU A 57 10.50 4.50 -9.89
C GLU A 57 10.42 3.41 -8.80
N LEU A 58 9.73 3.69 -7.69
CA LEU A 58 9.51 2.69 -6.64
C LEU A 58 8.64 1.55 -7.17
N LYS A 59 7.53 1.87 -7.83
CA LYS A 59 6.65 0.87 -8.46
C LYS A 59 7.38 0.03 -9.49
N GLU A 60 8.18 0.65 -10.36
CA GLU A 60 9.01 -0.05 -11.32
C GLU A 60 10.04 -0.97 -10.65
N ARG A 61 10.70 -0.50 -9.58
CA ARG A 61 11.65 -1.30 -8.82
C ARG A 61 10.98 -2.52 -8.19
N ILE A 62 9.80 -2.37 -7.59
CA ILE A 62 9.07 -3.49 -6.98
C ILE A 62 8.63 -4.51 -8.03
N ARG A 63 8.16 -4.06 -9.21
CA ARG A 63 7.88 -4.97 -10.33
C ARG A 63 9.12 -5.71 -10.81
N GLN A 64 10.30 -5.08 -10.84
CA GLN A 64 11.54 -5.78 -11.16
C GLN A 64 11.91 -6.83 -10.09
N CYS A 65 11.70 -6.52 -8.81
CA CYS A 65 11.94 -7.47 -7.72
C CYS A 65 10.99 -8.66 -7.81
N GLU A 66 9.72 -8.42 -8.11
CA GLU A 66 8.70 -9.44 -8.31
C GLU A 66 9.12 -10.43 -9.40
N LEU A 67 9.46 -9.93 -10.58
CA LEU A 67 9.95 -10.75 -11.70
C LEU A 67 11.25 -11.50 -11.37
N ALA A 68 12.19 -10.83 -10.70
CA ALA A 68 13.48 -11.42 -10.35
C ALA A 68 13.39 -12.54 -9.30
N ASN A 69 12.28 -12.60 -8.56
CA ASN A 69 12.00 -13.66 -7.59
C ASN A 69 10.97 -14.68 -8.11
N ASP A 70 10.66 -14.65 -9.42
CA ASP A 70 9.64 -15.51 -10.06
C ASP A 70 8.30 -15.50 -9.30
N LEU A 71 7.94 -14.34 -8.75
CA LEU A 71 6.63 -14.15 -8.14
C LEU A 71 5.58 -14.02 -9.26
N THR A 72 4.31 -14.16 -8.88
CA THR A 72 3.18 -14.01 -9.82
C THR A 72 2.17 -13.04 -9.25
N TRP A 73 2.67 -11.90 -8.77
CA TRP A 73 1.85 -10.87 -8.13
C TRP A 73 1.01 -10.15 -9.17
N PHE A 74 -0.23 -9.83 -8.79
CA PHE A 74 -1.07 -8.94 -9.58
C PHE A 74 -0.68 -7.47 -9.31
N ASP A 75 -1.19 -6.55 -10.13
CA ASP A 75 -0.87 -5.12 -9.97
C ASP A 75 -1.27 -4.59 -8.57
N ASP A 76 -2.36 -5.09 -7.99
CA ASP A 76 -2.80 -4.72 -6.63
C ASP A 76 -1.79 -5.16 -5.55
N ASP A 77 -1.17 -6.34 -5.69
CA ASP A 77 -0.14 -6.82 -4.77
C ASP A 77 1.13 -5.94 -4.86
N ILE A 78 1.51 -5.57 -6.08
CA ILE A 78 2.63 -4.65 -6.33
C ILE A 78 2.33 -3.31 -5.68
N ASP A 79 1.13 -2.76 -5.88
CA ASP A 79 0.71 -1.48 -5.35
C ASP A 79 0.64 -1.49 -3.82
N ALA A 80 0.15 -2.57 -3.20
CA ALA A 80 0.16 -2.75 -1.76
C ALA A 80 1.59 -2.64 -1.18
N VAL A 81 2.56 -3.33 -1.79
CA VAL A 81 3.97 -3.27 -1.37
C VAL A 81 4.56 -1.89 -1.57
N VAL A 82 4.29 -1.25 -2.71
CA VAL A 82 4.76 0.11 -3.03
C VAL A 82 4.21 1.12 -2.03
N ASN A 83 2.91 1.06 -1.74
CA ASN A 83 2.24 1.91 -0.75
C ASN A 83 2.85 1.72 0.64
N TYR A 84 3.03 0.46 1.06
CA TYR A 84 3.67 0.13 2.33
C TYR A 84 5.08 0.71 2.43
N LEU A 85 5.93 0.46 1.43
CA LEU A 85 7.31 0.95 1.43
C LEU A 85 7.39 2.48 1.31
N ASN A 86 6.51 3.10 0.54
CA ASN A 86 6.45 4.55 0.43
C ASN A 86 6.06 5.18 1.76
N ALA A 87 4.99 4.69 2.37
CA ALA A 87 4.54 5.17 3.66
C ALA A 87 5.51 4.85 4.80
N THR A 88 6.36 3.82 4.69
CA THR A 88 7.30 3.45 5.75
C THR A 88 8.64 4.19 5.62
N TYR A 89 9.19 4.27 4.40
CA TYR A 89 10.58 4.70 4.19
C TYR A 89 10.73 5.93 3.30
N TYR A 90 10.01 6.00 2.19
CA TYR A 90 10.33 6.95 1.12
C TYR A 90 9.61 8.29 1.24
N LYS A 91 8.31 8.28 1.55
CA LYS A 91 7.46 9.48 1.67
C LYS A 91 7.43 10.32 0.38
N PHE A 92 7.52 9.67 -0.77
CA PHE A 92 7.34 10.34 -2.06
C PHE A 92 5.90 10.82 -2.21
N GLU A 93 5.74 11.94 -2.91
CA GLU A 93 4.42 12.37 -3.39
C GLU A 93 3.88 11.33 -4.37
N THR A 94 2.61 10.99 -4.19
CA THR A 94 1.84 10.15 -5.09
C THR A 94 1.06 11.07 -6.02
N GLU A 95 1.05 10.78 -7.32
CA GLU A 95 0.25 11.53 -8.30
C GLU A 95 -1.26 11.39 -8.08
#